data_AF-A0A8C4KRY2-F1
#
_entry.id   AF-A0A8C4KRY2-F1
#
_cell.length_a   1.000
_cell.length_b   1.000
_cell.length_c   1.000
_cell.angle_alpha   90.00
_cell.angle_beta   90.00
_cell.angle_gamma   90.00
#
_symmetry.space_group_name_H-M   'P 1'
#
loop_
_entity.id
_entity.type
_entity.pdbx_description
1 polymer ?
#
loop_
_entity_poly.entity_id
_entity_poly.type
_entity_poly.pdbx_seq_one_letter_code
_entity_poly.pdbx_strand_id
1 'polypeptide(L)'
;MCQVGEDYAEPASEEPPPRQPGREQKCVKCKEGLPVVVIRAGDAFCRDCFKAFYIHKFRAVLGKNRLIFPGEKVLLAWSGGPSSSSMVWQVLEGLSRESAKRLRFVPGIVCIDEGAACGLSPEARAKTLAEMKLILQTVGFPWHVVALEEVFDLPPSVLRCFAQEPVETEGAYKAAVDSFLQQQHVLGAEGAGDSPSLAQGEEQLSWPCTQDPQNPQSPDRPPTAAQTEALSRLFDSVKTLTAKEELLQALRTHLILHVARTHGYSKVMTGDSCTRLAIKLMTSLALGRGAFLAWDTGFSDERHGDVVVVRPMREHTLKEVAFYNHLFAVPSVFTPALDTKAPEKASIHRLMEAFMLRLQDQFPSTVSTVYRTSEKLVKAPRDGCAASPPGPRCLLCMCALDIDTAGAALLSQGGPPSLRHRAAVLRLPREHEGLALPGPPATLHLGRGPAPQPEGLHRAADPGVPG
;
A
#
# COMPACT_ATOMS: atom_id res chain seq x y z
N MET A 1 -13.56 28.59 20.07
CA MET A 1 -12.67 29.63 19.53
C MET A 1 -11.70 30.01 20.62
N CYS A 2 -10.45 29.57 20.53
CA CYS A 2 -9.39 29.98 21.46
C CYS A 2 -8.34 30.67 20.61
N GLN A 3 -8.25 31.99 20.78
CA GLN A 3 -7.20 32.83 20.22
C GLN A 3 -5.87 32.44 20.86
N VAL A 4 -4.86 32.16 20.05
CA VAL A 4 -3.48 31.99 20.50
C VAL A 4 -2.81 33.35 20.32
N GLY A 5 -2.47 33.99 21.44
CA GLY A 5 -1.60 35.16 21.44
C GLY A 5 -0.19 34.73 21.06
N GLU A 6 0.36 35.40 20.06
CA GLU A 6 1.75 35.27 19.63
C GLU A 6 2.63 36.09 20.58
N ASP A 7 3.42 35.41 21.41
CA ASP A 7 4.58 36.01 22.07
C ASP A 7 5.79 35.12 21.76
N TYR A 8 6.64 35.59 20.83
CA TYR A 8 7.95 35.03 20.53
C TYR A 8 8.92 35.47 21.63
N ALA A 9 9.03 34.68 22.69
CA ALA A 9 10.17 34.73 23.59
C ALA A 9 11.16 33.62 23.17
N GLU A 10 12.41 34.00 22.91
CA GLU A 10 13.49 33.05 22.64
C GLU A 10 13.68 32.06 23.81
N PRO A 11 13.85 30.75 23.56
CA PRO A 11 14.08 29.81 24.65
C PRO A 11 15.49 29.99 25.20
N ALA A 12 15.55 30.42 26.46
CA ALA A 12 16.76 30.33 27.26
C ALA A 12 17.28 28.89 27.27
N SER A 13 18.59 28.73 27.08
CA SER A 13 19.29 27.46 27.17
C SER A 13 19.28 26.94 28.61
N GLU A 14 18.20 26.26 29.01
CA GLU A 14 18.22 25.43 30.20
C GLU A 14 19.01 24.16 29.90
N GLU A 15 20.16 24.01 30.57
CA GLU A 15 20.88 22.75 30.62
C GLU A 15 19.95 21.64 31.17
N PRO A 16 20.02 20.42 30.63
CA PRO A 16 19.23 19.32 31.16
C PRO A 16 19.58 19.10 32.64
N PRO A 17 18.60 18.93 33.53
CA PRO A 17 18.89 18.72 34.94
C PRO A 17 19.79 17.48 35.11
N PRO A 18 20.76 17.52 36.03
CA PRO A 18 21.66 16.40 36.27
C PRO A 18 20.84 15.15 36.59
N ARG A 19 21.13 14.05 35.88
CA ARG A 19 20.51 12.75 36.11
C ARG A 19 20.80 12.34 37.55
N GLN A 20 19.83 12.52 38.44
CA GLN A 20 19.89 11.93 39.78
C GLN A 20 20.12 10.41 39.64
N PRO A 21 21.00 9.79 40.44
CA PRO A 21 21.19 8.34 40.43
C PRO A 21 19.95 7.67 41.05
N GLY A 22 18.88 7.60 40.26
CA GLY A 22 17.59 7.08 40.66
C GLY A 22 17.60 5.56 40.66
N ARG A 23 17.05 4.97 41.75
CA ARG A 23 16.65 3.56 41.94
C ARG A 23 16.84 2.68 40.72
N GLU A 24 17.59 1.58 40.88
CA GLU A 24 17.67 0.47 39.92
C GLU A 24 16.30 0.21 39.29
N GLN A 25 16.10 0.72 38.06
CA GLN A 25 14.84 0.54 37.37
C GLN A 25 14.71 -0.96 37.10
N LYS A 26 13.56 -1.54 37.43
CA LYS A 26 13.24 -2.94 37.14
C LYS A 26 12.24 -3.02 36.00
N CYS A 27 12.22 -4.14 35.29
CA CYS A 27 11.24 -4.35 34.23
C CYS A 27 9.80 -4.20 34.75
N VAL A 28 8.99 -3.41 34.05
CA VAL A 28 7.59 -3.14 34.40
C VAL A 28 6.72 -4.41 34.36
N LYS A 29 7.09 -5.42 33.54
CA LYS A 29 6.30 -6.63 33.33
C LYS A 29 6.64 -7.76 34.32
N CYS A 30 7.91 -8.17 34.41
CA CYS A 30 8.32 -9.25 35.30
C CYS A 30 8.79 -8.79 36.69
N LYS A 31 9.00 -7.48 36.90
CA LYS A 31 9.48 -6.89 38.17
C LYS A 31 10.87 -7.35 38.64
N GLU A 32 11.56 -8.19 37.88
CA GLU A 32 12.87 -8.75 38.24
C GLU A 32 13.96 -8.38 37.22
N GLY A 33 13.68 -8.56 35.93
CA GLY A 33 14.67 -8.38 34.87
C GLY A 33 15.18 -6.95 34.74
N LEU A 34 16.46 -6.82 34.39
CA LEU A 34 17.09 -5.54 34.10
C LEU A 34 16.49 -4.93 32.83
N PRO A 35 15.98 -3.69 32.88
CA PRO A 35 15.39 -3.05 31.72
C PRO A 35 16.47 -2.65 30.72
N VAL A 36 16.24 -2.97 29.45
CA VAL A 36 17.12 -2.64 28.32
C VAL A 36 16.46 -1.67 27.34
N VAL A 37 15.15 -1.45 27.47
CA VAL A 37 14.39 -0.58 26.58
C VAL A 37 13.32 0.20 27.34
N VAL A 38 13.13 1.46 26.97
CA VAL A 38 12.09 2.34 27.49
C VAL A 38 11.25 2.85 26.32
N ILE A 39 10.04 2.30 26.16
CA ILE A 39 9.16 2.69 25.05
C ILE A 39 8.54 4.06 25.34
N ARG A 40 8.00 4.22 26.54
CA ARG A 40 7.42 5.46 27.09
C ARG A 40 7.97 5.71 28.50
N ALA A 41 7.86 6.93 28.99
CA ALA A 41 8.24 7.24 30.37
C ALA A 41 7.47 6.31 31.33
N GLY A 42 8.20 5.58 32.19
CA GLY A 42 7.64 4.58 33.11
C GLY A 42 7.49 3.16 32.54
N ASP A 43 7.58 2.99 31.22
CA ASP A 43 7.44 1.69 30.54
C ASP A 43 8.81 1.10 30.18
N ALA A 44 9.56 0.68 31.20
CA ALA A 44 10.87 0.04 31.07
C ALA A 44 10.74 -1.49 30.99
N PHE A 45 11.26 -2.12 29.94
CA PHE A 45 11.17 -3.58 29.74
C PHE A 45 12.55 -4.24 29.71
N CYS A 46 12.67 -5.44 30.29
CA CYS A 46 13.78 -6.33 30.00
C CYS A 46 13.63 -6.92 28.57
N ARG A 47 14.71 -7.52 28.06
CA ARG A 47 14.77 -8.04 26.69
C ARG A 47 13.63 -9.01 26.38
N ASP A 48 13.39 -10.00 27.24
CA ASP A 48 12.41 -11.06 26.99
C ASP A 48 10.96 -10.56 27.10
N CYS A 49 10.67 -9.73 28.11
CA CYS A 49 9.35 -9.13 28.26
C CYS A 49 9.01 -8.20 27.09
N PHE A 50 9.99 -7.47 26.56
CA PHE A 50 9.79 -6.66 25.37
C PHE A 50 9.54 -7.54 24.14
N LYS A 51 10.31 -8.62 23.95
CA LYS A 51 10.10 -9.59 22.86
C LYS A 51 8.67 -10.12 22.86
N ALA A 52 8.23 -10.63 24.02
CA ALA A 52 6.89 -11.19 24.19
C ALA A 52 5.79 -10.15 23.93
N PHE A 53 5.95 -8.92 24.44
CA PHE A 53 5.05 -7.81 24.18
C PHE A 53 4.94 -7.50 22.67
N TYR A 54 6.08 -7.40 21.99
CA TYR A 54 6.16 -7.06 20.57
C TYR A 54 5.49 -8.11 19.67
N ILE A 55 5.77 -9.40 19.93
CA ILE A 55 5.17 -10.55 19.25
C ILE A 55 3.67 -10.63 19.51
N HIS A 56 3.26 -10.47 20.76
CA HIS A 56 1.85 -10.50 21.11
C HIS A 56 1.06 -9.43 20.34
N LYS A 57 1.59 -8.21 20.22
CA LYS A 57 0.95 -7.11 19.48
C LYS A 57 0.66 -7.49 18.01
N PHE A 58 1.63 -8.05 17.31
CA PHE A 58 1.47 -8.52 15.93
C PHE A 58 0.40 -9.62 15.81
N ARG A 59 0.46 -10.62 16.68
CA ARG A 59 -0.47 -11.77 16.65
C ARG A 59 -1.89 -11.39 17.04
N ALA A 60 -2.04 -10.47 18.00
CA ALA A 60 -3.33 -9.96 18.41
C ALA A 60 -4.03 -9.22 17.26
N VAL A 61 -3.28 -8.45 16.46
CA VAL A 61 -3.82 -7.79 15.26
C VAL A 61 -4.35 -8.83 14.27
N LEU A 62 -3.57 -9.85 13.94
CA LEU A 62 -4.02 -10.91 13.02
C LEU A 62 -5.22 -11.69 13.58
N GLY A 63 -5.18 -12.09 14.85
CA GLY A 63 -6.22 -12.87 15.50
C GLY A 63 -7.53 -12.12 15.76
N LYS A 64 -7.49 -10.78 15.88
CA LYS A 64 -8.67 -9.92 16.01
C LYS A 64 -9.43 -9.79 14.68
N ASN A 65 -8.71 -9.69 13.57
CA ASN A 65 -9.32 -9.42 12.27
C ASN A 65 -9.67 -10.70 11.47
N ARG A 66 -8.93 -11.81 11.68
CA ARG A 66 -9.22 -13.15 11.10
C ARG A 66 -9.45 -13.17 9.58
N LEU A 67 -8.74 -12.33 8.83
CA LEU A 67 -8.87 -12.26 7.37
C LEU A 67 -8.04 -13.29 6.61
N ILE A 68 -7.08 -13.95 7.26
CA ILE A 68 -6.12 -14.86 6.60
C ILE A 68 -6.40 -16.29 7.03
N PHE A 69 -6.88 -17.10 6.09
CA PHE A 69 -7.28 -18.48 6.35
C PHE A 69 -6.07 -19.43 6.29
N PRO A 70 -6.12 -20.58 7.00
CA PRO A 70 -5.10 -21.61 6.89
C PRO A 70 -4.91 -22.07 5.43
N GLY A 71 -3.66 -22.25 5.01
CA GLY A 71 -3.30 -22.66 3.66
C GLY A 71 -3.28 -21.53 2.61
N GLU A 72 -3.80 -20.33 2.92
CA GLU A 72 -3.76 -19.21 1.96
C GLU A 72 -2.32 -18.79 1.64
N LYS A 73 -2.07 -18.41 0.38
CA LYS A 73 -0.81 -17.77 -0.02
C LYS A 73 -0.86 -16.28 0.31
N VAL A 74 0.12 -15.81 1.07
CA VAL A 74 0.24 -14.42 1.52
C VAL A 74 1.54 -13.81 1.00
N LEU A 75 1.44 -12.72 0.23
CA LEU A 75 2.58 -11.99 -0.29
C LEU A 75 3.03 -10.91 0.71
N LEU A 76 4.29 -10.91 1.11
CA LEU A 76 4.89 -9.96 2.03
C LEU A 76 5.59 -8.87 1.21
N ALA A 77 5.07 -7.64 1.23
CA ALA A 77 5.71 -6.51 0.59
C ALA A 77 6.93 -6.07 1.42
N TRP A 78 8.13 -6.35 0.91
CA TRP A 78 9.39 -6.06 1.59
C TRP A 78 10.24 -5.05 0.81
N SER A 79 10.58 -3.95 1.48
CA SER A 79 11.34 -2.84 0.91
C SER A 79 12.80 -2.78 1.40
N GLY A 80 13.22 -3.73 2.24
CA GLY A 80 14.48 -3.67 2.97
C GLY A 80 14.46 -2.75 4.20
N GLY A 81 13.47 -1.88 4.34
CA GLY A 81 13.37 -0.93 5.44
C GLY A 81 13.01 -1.56 6.80
N PRO A 82 13.17 -0.82 7.92
CA PRO A 82 13.02 -1.38 9.27
C PRO A 82 11.65 -2.03 9.55
N SER A 83 10.55 -1.40 9.16
CA SER A 83 9.20 -1.91 9.45
C SER A 83 8.84 -3.14 8.62
N SER A 84 9.23 -3.17 7.34
CA SER A 84 8.97 -4.31 6.46
C SER A 84 9.85 -5.50 6.83
N SER A 85 11.12 -5.28 7.18
CA SER A 85 11.99 -6.34 7.73
C SER A 85 11.44 -6.89 9.05
N SER A 86 11.00 -6.01 9.97
CA SER A 86 10.38 -6.45 11.21
C SER A 86 9.12 -7.29 10.95
N MET A 87 8.27 -6.89 10.01
CA MET A 87 7.10 -7.67 9.61
C MET A 87 7.48 -9.08 9.12
N VAL A 88 8.48 -9.20 8.23
CA VAL A 88 8.95 -10.50 7.73
C VAL A 88 9.46 -11.37 8.89
N TRP A 89 10.20 -10.77 9.82
CA TRP A 89 10.72 -11.48 10.99
C TRP A 89 9.61 -11.97 11.93
N GLN A 90 8.56 -11.16 12.12
CA GLN A 90 7.38 -11.55 12.91
C GLN A 90 6.59 -12.69 12.25
N VAL A 91 6.54 -12.72 10.92
CA VAL A 91 5.95 -13.85 10.17
C VAL A 91 6.81 -15.10 10.33
N LEU A 92 8.14 -14.98 10.19
CA LEU A 92 9.08 -16.07 10.41
C LEU A 92 8.96 -16.69 11.80
N GLU A 93 8.99 -15.85 12.84
CA GLU A 93 8.78 -16.29 14.23
C GLU A 93 7.36 -16.86 14.45
N GLY A 94 6.37 -16.30 13.75
CA GLY A 94 4.99 -16.75 13.83
C GLY A 94 4.72 -18.13 13.21
N LEU A 95 5.52 -18.52 12.21
CA LEU A 95 5.44 -19.82 11.52
C LEU A 95 6.26 -20.92 12.20
N SER A 96 7.18 -20.58 13.11
CA SER A 96 7.99 -21.55 13.85
C SER A 96 7.14 -22.60 14.58
N ARG A 97 7.57 -23.87 14.55
CA ARG A 97 6.89 -25.02 15.18
C ARG A 97 6.71 -24.85 16.69
N GLU A 98 7.62 -24.12 17.34
CA GLU A 98 7.61 -23.87 18.79
C GLU A 98 6.52 -22.87 19.21
N SER A 99 5.80 -22.28 18.26
CA SER A 99 4.79 -21.28 18.53
C SER A 99 3.43 -21.91 18.88
N ALA A 100 2.98 -21.73 20.13
CA ALA A 100 1.68 -22.25 20.63
C ALA A 100 0.43 -21.82 19.83
N LYS A 101 0.51 -20.74 19.03
CA LYS A 101 -0.57 -20.29 18.13
C LYS A 101 -0.08 -20.12 16.68
N ARG A 102 0.69 -21.09 16.16
CA ARG A 102 1.39 -21.02 14.88
C ARG A 102 0.53 -20.40 13.76
N LEU A 103 1.13 -19.51 12.98
CA LEU A 103 0.53 -19.03 11.73
C LEU A 103 0.44 -20.20 10.75
N ARG A 104 -0.59 -20.20 9.90
CA ARG A 104 -0.91 -21.36 9.04
C ARG A 104 -1.05 -21.03 7.56
N PHE A 105 -0.63 -19.84 7.15
CA PHE A 105 -0.61 -19.42 5.76
C PHE A 105 0.78 -19.67 5.16
N VAL A 106 0.87 -19.65 3.83
CA VAL A 106 2.11 -19.85 3.08
C VAL A 106 2.66 -18.48 2.65
N PRO A 107 3.79 -18.02 3.20
CA PRO A 107 4.36 -16.72 2.84
C PRO A 107 5.09 -16.79 1.49
N GLY A 108 5.10 -15.68 0.76
CA GLY A 108 6.11 -15.34 -0.23
C GLY A 108 6.48 -13.88 -0.11
N ILE A 109 7.62 -13.45 -0.61
CA ILE A 109 8.12 -12.07 -0.49
C ILE A 109 8.10 -11.39 -1.87
N VAL A 110 7.74 -10.11 -1.94
CA VAL A 110 7.96 -9.28 -3.12
C VAL A 110 8.83 -8.08 -2.77
N CYS A 111 9.81 -7.81 -3.61
CA CYS A 111 10.73 -6.69 -3.50
C CYS A 111 10.66 -5.89 -4.80
N ILE A 112 10.36 -4.59 -4.72
CA ILE A 112 10.34 -3.72 -5.89
C ILE A 112 11.64 -2.91 -5.91
N ASP A 113 12.41 -3.02 -6.99
CA ASP A 113 13.56 -2.16 -7.24
C ASP A 113 13.10 -0.83 -7.84
N GLU A 114 13.20 0.22 -7.04
CA GLU A 114 12.80 1.59 -7.41
C GLU A 114 14.00 2.44 -7.82
N GLY A 115 15.19 1.86 -7.89
CA GLY A 115 16.44 2.59 -8.03
C GLY A 115 16.50 3.49 -9.26
N ALA A 116 15.89 3.07 -10.38
CA ALA A 116 15.79 3.90 -11.57
C ALA A 116 15.00 5.20 -11.33
N ALA A 117 13.84 5.12 -10.68
CA ALA A 117 13.04 6.30 -10.35
C ALA A 117 13.74 7.19 -9.32
N CYS A 118 14.53 6.60 -8.42
CA CYS A 118 15.36 7.33 -7.44
C CYS A 118 16.68 7.87 -8.02
N GLY A 119 16.96 7.69 -9.32
CA GLY A 119 18.18 8.19 -9.96
C GLY A 119 19.46 7.47 -9.52
N LEU A 120 19.36 6.21 -9.08
CA LEU A 120 20.51 5.40 -8.67
C LEU A 120 21.24 4.82 -9.89
N SER A 121 22.57 4.73 -9.80
CA SER A 121 23.37 4.09 -10.84
C SER A 121 23.13 2.57 -10.88
N PRO A 122 23.34 1.91 -12.04
CA PRO A 122 23.21 0.46 -12.15
C PRO A 122 24.07 -0.32 -11.14
N GLU A 123 25.27 0.18 -10.83
CA GLU A 123 26.19 -0.44 -9.86
C GLU A 123 25.65 -0.36 -8.44
N ALA A 124 25.11 0.80 -8.06
CA ALA A 124 24.48 1.00 -6.75
C ALA A 124 23.25 0.09 -6.59
N ARG A 125 22.41 0.01 -7.64
CA ARG A 125 21.25 -0.91 -7.67
C ARG A 125 21.68 -2.37 -7.52
N ALA A 126 22.67 -2.80 -8.30
CA ALA A 126 23.18 -4.17 -8.25
C ALA A 126 23.72 -4.52 -6.85
N LYS A 127 24.44 -3.60 -6.21
CA LYS A 127 24.93 -3.77 -4.84
C LYS A 127 23.79 -3.90 -3.83
N THR A 128 22.81 -3.00 -3.86
CA THR A 128 21.64 -3.05 -2.96
C THR A 128 20.84 -4.34 -3.17
N LEU A 129 20.64 -4.76 -4.42
CA LEU A 129 19.97 -6.02 -4.73
C LEU A 129 20.73 -7.25 -4.25
N ALA A 130 22.07 -7.24 -4.31
CA ALA A 130 22.89 -8.32 -3.77
C ALA A 130 22.75 -8.45 -2.24
N GLU A 131 22.79 -7.31 -1.54
CA GLU A 131 22.56 -7.26 -0.08
C GLU A 131 21.14 -7.75 0.27
N MET A 132 20.12 -7.32 -0.48
CA MET A 132 18.75 -7.78 -0.32
C MET A 132 18.60 -9.29 -0.53
N LYS A 133 19.20 -9.83 -1.59
CA LYS A 133 19.17 -11.27 -1.91
C LYS A 133 19.77 -12.12 -0.79
N LEU A 134 20.86 -11.68 -0.17
CA LEU A 134 21.47 -12.38 0.97
C LEU A 134 20.51 -12.50 2.16
N ILE A 135 19.74 -11.44 2.45
CA ILE A 135 18.74 -11.45 3.51
C ILE A 135 17.59 -12.39 3.16
N LEU A 136 17.07 -12.32 1.93
CA LEU A 136 15.98 -13.18 1.46
C LEU A 136 16.33 -14.67 1.53
N GLN A 137 17.56 -15.02 1.15
CA GLN A 137 18.10 -16.37 1.29
C GLN A 137 18.09 -16.85 2.74
N THR A 138 18.45 -15.97 3.68
CA THR A 138 18.44 -16.28 5.12
C THR A 138 17.02 -16.50 5.65
N VAL A 139 16.02 -15.81 5.10
CA VAL A 139 14.61 -15.97 5.49
C VAL A 139 14.01 -17.28 4.96
N GLY A 140 14.41 -17.71 3.77
CA GLY A 140 14.01 -19.01 3.20
C GLY A 140 12.57 -19.11 2.67
N PHE A 141 11.87 -17.98 2.49
CA PHE A 141 10.57 -17.95 1.81
C PHE A 141 10.74 -17.80 0.29
N PRO A 142 9.80 -18.26 -0.56
CA PRO A 142 9.80 -17.90 -1.97
C PRO A 142 9.79 -16.38 -2.13
N TRP A 143 10.64 -15.80 -2.98
CA TRP A 143 10.71 -14.36 -3.21
C TRP A 143 10.63 -13.98 -4.68
N HIS A 144 10.12 -12.78 -4.95
CA HIS A 144 10.01 -12.15 -6.25
C HIS A 144 10.72 -10.80 -6.20
N VAL A 145 11.67 -10.57 -7.11
CA VAL A 145 12.34 -9.27 -7.26
C VAL A 145 11.88 -8.70 -8.60
N VAL A 146 11.27 -7.51 -8.57
CA VAL A 146 10.65 -6.88 -9.73
C VAL A 146 11.17 -5.46 -9.85
N ALA A 147 11.61 -5.07 -11.04
CA ALA A 147 12.03 -3.71 -11.31
C ALA A 147 10.83 -2.79 -11.52
N LEU A 148 10.88 -1.56 -11.04
CA LEU A 148 9.77 -0.60 -11.22
C LEU A 148 9.48 -0.35 -12.70
N GLU A 149 10.48 -0.47 -13.56
CA GLU A 149 10.39 -0.40 -15.03
C GLU A 149 9.39 -1.40 -15.64
N GLU A 150 9.11 -2.53 -14.97
CA GLU A 150 8.16 -3.54 -15.45
C GLU A 150 6.70 -3.05 -15.44
N VAL A 151 6.42 -1.86 -14.89
CA VAL A 151 5.09 -1.22 -14.95
C VAL A 151 4.57 -1.06 -16.38
N PHE A 152 5.47 -0.94 -17.36
CA PHE A 152 5.12 -0.77 -18.76
C PHE A 152 4.62 -2.05 -19.42
N ASP A 153 4.90 -3.21 -18.81
CA ASP A 153 4.49 -4.52 -19.31
C ASP A 153 3.20 -5.01 -18.62
N LEU A 154 2.62 -4.20 -17.73
CA LEU A 154 1.47 -4.61 -16.94
C LEU A 154 0.21 -4.80 -17.81
N PRO A 155 -0.46 -5.97 -17.70
CA PRO A 155 -1.72 -6.17 -18.39
C PRO A 155 -2.82 -5.29 -17.79
N PRO A 156 -3.84 -4.90 -18.58
CA PRO A 156 -4.99 -4.14 -18.08
C PRO A 156 -5.76 -4.85 -16.94
N SER A 157 -5.55 -6.15 -16.75
CA SER A 157 -6.13 -6.92 -15.64
C SER A 157 -5.69 -6.40 -14.26
N VAL A 158 -4.56 -5.69 -14.16
CA VAL A 158 -4.13 -5.04 -12.91
C VAL A 158 -5.16 -4.01 -12.43
N LEU A 159 -5.88 -3.38 -13.36
CA LEU A 159 -6.92 -2.38 -13.10
C LEU A 159 -8.31 -3.00 -12.93
N ARG A 160 -8.45 -4.34 -12.93
CA ARG A 160 -9.73 -5.00 -12.67
C ARG A 160 -9.96 -5.15 -11.17
N CYS A 161 -11.19 -4.87 -10.75
CA CYS A 161 -11.70 -5.21 -9.42
C CYS A 161 -12.59 -6.44 -9.59
N PHE A 162 -12.21 -7.56 -8.97
CA PHE A 162 -13.04 -8.76 -9.00
C PHE A 162 -14.07 -8.69 -7.87
N ALA A 163 -15.33 -8.98 -8.18
CA ALA A 163 -16.35 -9.07 -7.13
C ALA A 163 -15.99 -10.25 -6.21
N GLN A 164 -15.87 -10.00 -4.90
CA GLN A 164 -15.80 -11.07 -3.91
C GLN A 164 -17.23 -11.56 -3.62
N GLU A 165 -17.40 -12.88 -3.58
CA GLU A 165 -18.46 -13.51 -2.82
C GLU A 165 -18.22 -13.19 -1.33
N PRO A 166 -19.23 -12.71 -0.58
CA PRO A 166 -19.04 -12.33 0.81
C PRO A 166 -18.73 -13.56 1.67
N VAL A 167 -17.45 -13.80 1.96
CA VAL A 167 -17.02 -14.80 2.95
C VAL A 167 -16.92 -14.11 4.30
N GLU A 168 -18.07 -13.93 4.95
CA GLU A 168 -18.10 -13.49 6.34
C GLU A 168 -19.02 -14.39 7.16
N THR A 169 -18.42 -15.30 7.92
CA THR A 169 -18.98 -15.72 9.20
C THR A 169 -17.84 -16.14 10.12
N GLU A 170 -17.85 -15.67 11.37
CA GLU A 170 -16.86 -16.07 12.38
C GLU A 170 -16.79 -17.61 12.56
N GLY A 171 -17.92 -18.29 12.31
CA GLY A 171 -18.01 -19.74 12.24
C GLY A 171 -17.21 -20.38 11.09
N ALA A 172 -17.14 -19.72 9.92
CA ALA A 172 -16.41 -20.24 8.75
C ALA A 172 -14.89 -20.24 8.99
N TYR A 173 -14.35 -19.20 9.64
CA TYR A 173 -12.94 -19.15 10.00
C TYR A 173 -12.57 -20.26 10.99
N LYS A 174 -13.36 -20.42 12.06
CA LYS A 174 -13.11 -21.48 13.05
C LYS A 174 -13.21 -22.87 12.41
N ALA A 175 -14.22 -23.12 11.59
CA ALA A 175 -14.38 -24.38 10.86
C ALA A 175 -13.19 -24.67 9.93
N ALA A 176 -12.69 -23.67 9.20
CA ALA A 176 -11.51 -23.82 8.34
C ALA A 176 -10.24 -24.16 9.16
N VAL A 177 -10.08 -23.54 10.33
CA VAL A 177 -8.98 -23.82 11.27
C VAL A 177 -9.06 -25.25 11.82
N ASP A 178 -10.25 -25.71 12.19
CA ASP A 178 -10.49 -27.05 12.74
C ASP A 178 -10.29 -28.14 11.67
N SER A 179 -10.84 -27.93 10.46
CA SER A 179 -10.63 -28.83 9.31
C SER A 179 -9.15 -28.96 8.94
N PHE A 180 -8.41 -27.85 8.96
CA PHE A 180 -6.98 -27.86 8.66
C PHE A 180 -6.16 -28.61 9.71
N LEU A 181 -6.52 -28.51 11.00
CA LEU A 181 -5.87 -29.30 12.07
C LEU A 181 -6.11 -30.80 11.89
N GLN A 182 -7.35 -31.19 11.59
CA GLN A 182 -7.69 -32.60 11.36
C GLN A 182 -6.88 -33.18 10.19
N GLN A 183 -6.75 -32.45 9.08
CA GLN A 183 -5.96 -32.88 7.93
C GLN A 183 -4.47 -33.07 8.27
N GLN A 184 -3.87 -32.20 9.09
CA GLN A 184 -2.47 -32.37 9.52
C GLN A 184 -2.28 -33.56 10.48
N HIS A 185 -3.26 -33.84 11.34
CA HIS A 185 -3.19 -34.98 12.25
C HIS A 185 -3.30 -36.32 11.51
N VAL A 186 -4.10 -36.39 10.44
CA VAL A 186 -4.21 -37.59 9.59
C VAL A 186 -2.89 -37.86 8.86
N LEU A 187 -2.29 -36.83 8.25
CA LEU A 187 -0.98 -36.95 7.57
C LEU A 187 0.18 -37.27 8.54
N GLY A 188 0.08 -36.88 9.81
CA GLY A 188 1.06 -37.23 10.85
C GLY A 188 0.90 -38.65 11.43
N ALA A 189 -0.29 -39.26 11.31
CA ALA A 189 -0.57 -40.60 11.83
C ALA A 189 -0.18 -41.72 10.83
N GLU A 190 -0.22 -41.45 9.52
CA GLU A 190 0.18 -42.43 8.49
C GLU A 190 1.72 -42.58 8.35
N GLY A 191 2.51 -41.77 9.06
CA GLY A 191 3.97 -41.88 9.14
C GLY A 191 4.49 -42.75 10.31
N ALA A 192 3.60 -43.30 11.14
CA ALA A 192 3.95 -44.05 12.35
C ALA A 192 3.53 -45.53 12.24
N GLY A 193 4.08 -46.25 11.27
CA GLY A 193 3.92 -47.70 11.09
C GLY A 193 5.24 -48.41 10.76
N ASP A 194 5.83 -49.03 11.79
CA ASP A 194 6.83 -50.11 11.83
C ASP A 194 8.23 -49.95 11.17
N SER A 195 9.24 -49.53 11.97
CA SER A 195 10.52 -50.23 12.21
C SER A 195 11.48 -49.44 13.13
N PRO A 196 12.29 -50.07 14.02
CA PRO A 196 13.23 -49.36 14.89
C PRO A 196 14.66 -49.36 14.34
N SER A 197 15.24 -48.18 14.09
CA SER A 197 16.70 -47.99 14.05
C SER A 197 17.10 -46.57 14.40
N LEU A 198 17.99 -46.44 15.40
CA LEU A 198 18.62 -45.20 15.83
C LEU A 198 19.43 -44.56 14.68
N ALA A 199 19.09 -43.31 14.34
CA ALA A 199 20.04 -42.27 13.99
C ALA A 199 19.39 -40.91 14.26
N GLN A 200 20.06 -40.07 15.05
CA GLN A 200 19.69 -38.67 15.26
C GLN A 200 19.79 -37.94 13.92
N GLY A 201 18.67 -37.41 13.44
CA GLY A 201 18.58 -36.57 12.26
C GLY A 201 17.45 -35.57 12.46
N GLU A 202 17.77 -34.29 12.37
CA GLU A 202 16.85 -33.18 12.49
C GLU A 202 15.69 -33.32 11.49
N GLU A 203 14.49 -33.62 11.98
CA GLU A 203 13.26 -33.63 11.19
C GLU A 203 12.76 -32.20 10.96
N GLN A 204 13.59 -31.46 10.23
CA GLN A 204 13.28 -30.17 9.64
C GLN A 204 12.07 -30.38 8.72
N LEU A 205 11.04 -29.55 8.90
CA LEU A 205 9.84 -29.55 8.05
C LEU A 205 10.32 -29.15 6.65
N SER A 206 10.76 -30.13 5.86
CA SER A 206 11.05 -29.95 4.45
C SER A 206 9.72 -29.56 3.83
N TRP A 207 9.64 -28.30 3.40
CA TRP A 207 8.60 -27.90 2.46
C TRP A 207 8.60 -28.92 1.34
N PRO A 208 7.43 -29.37 0.85
CA PRO A 208 7.39 -30.28 -0.28
C PRO A 208 8.32 -29.69 -1.34
N CYS A 209 9.43 -30.39 -1.58
CA CYS A 209 10.26 -30.16 -2.74
C CYS A 209 9.38 -30.63 -3.89
N THR A 210 8.43 -29.78 -4.29
CA THR A 210 8.01 -29.71 -5.68
C THR A 210 9.31 -29.53 -6.42
N GLN A 211 9.70 -30.62 -7.06
CA GLN A 211 10.85 -30.77 -7.93
C GLN A 211 11.23 -29.42 -8.54
N ASP A 212 12.52 -29.11 -8.55
CA ASP A 212 13.08 -28.32 -9.64
C ASP A 212 12.56 -28.97 -10.94
N PRO A 213 11.73 -28.24 -11.66
CA PRO A 213 12.25 -27.72 -12.90
C PRO A 213 12.38 -26.22 -12.71
N GLN A 214 13.57 -25.73 -13.05
CA GLN A 214 13.69 -24.55 -13.90
C GLN A 214 12.50 -24.52 -14.88
N ASN A 215 11.41 -23.88 -14.50
CA ASN A 215 10.26 -23.65 -15.37
C ASN A 215 10.21 -22.15 -15.66
N PRO A 216 10.51 -21.76 -16.91
CA PRO A 216 10.77 -20.39 -17.30
C PRO A 216 9.44 -19.68 -17.58
N GLN A 217 9.07 -18.69 -16.74
CA GLN A 217 8.20 -17.55 -17.10
C GLN A 217 7.94 -16.59 -15.93
N SER A 218 9.00 -16.13 -15.28
CA SER A 218 9.23 -14.69 -15.17
C SER A 218 10.73 -14.55 -15.36
N PRO A 219 11.19 -13.90 -16.43
CA PRO A 219 12.61 -13.88 -16.64
C PRO A 219 13.21 -13.03 -15.52
N ASP A 220 14.34 -13.45 -14.97
CA ASP A 220 15.38 -12.54 -14.47
C ASP A 220 15.87 -11.64 -15.65
N ARG A 221 14.94 -11.08 -16.43
CA ARG A 221 15.24 -10.17 -17.53
C ARG A 221 15.52 -8.85 -16.85
N PRO A 222 16.77 -8.39 -16.85
CA PRO A 222 17.03 -7.03 -16.41
C PRO A 222 16.13 -6.09 -17.23
N PRO A 223 15.60 -5.02 -16.61
CA PRO A 223 14.78 -4.07 -17.32
C PRO A 223 15.54 -3.55 -18.55
N THR A 224 14.84 -3.43 -19.67
CA THR A 224 15.47 -2.98 -20.91
C THR A 224 15.85 -1.50 -20.78
N ALA A 225 16.95 -1.08 -21.42
CA ALA A 225 17.37 0.33 -21.42
C ALA A 225 16.24 1.28 -21.88
N ALA A 226 15.41 0.83 -22.82
CA ALA A 226 14.23 1.57 -23.28
C ALA A 226 13.18 1.78 -22.19
N GLN A 227 12.91 0.78 -21.35
CA GLN A 227 11.99 0.90 -20.22
C GLN A 227 12.54 1.82 -19.14
N THR A 228 13.84 1.73 -18.83
CA THR A 228 14.49 2.65 -17.88
C THR A 228 14.41 4.09 -18.38
N GLU A 229 14.69 4.35 -19.66
CA GLU A 229 14.57 5.69 -20.25
C GLU A 229 13.10 6.18 -20.27
N ALA A 230 12.14 5.30 -20.53
CA ALA A 230 10.72 5.64 -20.46
C ALA A 230 10.29 6.01 -19.03
N LEU A 231 10.78 5.29 -18.02
CA LEU A 231 10.53 5.58 -16.61
C LEU A 231 11.13 6.94 -16.22
N SER A 232 12.39 7.21 -16.60
CA SER A 232 13.02 8.50 -16.34
C SER A 232 12.23 9.65 -16.99
N ARG A 233 11.86 9.51 -18.26
CA ARG A 233 11.01 10.51 -18.95
C ARG A 233 9.67 10.74 -18.26
N LEU A 234 9.03 9.67 -17.75
CA LEU A 234 7.78 9.77 -17.00
C LEU A 234 8.00 10.58 -15.71
N PHE A 235 9.00 10.25 -14.90
CA PHE A 235 9.28 10.95 -13.65
C PHE A 235 9.77 12.39 -13.86
N ASP A 236 10.47 12.68 -14.95
CA ASP A 236 10.90 14.04 -15.30
C ASP A 236 9.75 14.94 -15.77
N SER A 237 8.69 14.35 -16.33
CA SER A 237 7.46 15.08 -16.68
C SER A 237 6.67 15.57 -15.45
N VAL A 238 6.91 14.97 -14.29
CA VAL A 238 6.19 15.31 -13.04
C VAL A 238 6.93 16.41 -12.29
N LYS A 239 6.27 17.57 -12.14
CA LYS A 239 6.92 18.81 -11.68
C LYS A 239 7.28 18.84 -10.18
N THR A 240 6.41 18.30 -9.32
CA THR A 240 6.56 18.43 -7.86
C THR A 240 7.00 17.12 -7.23
N LEU A 241 7.81 17.20 -6.16
CA LEU A 241 8.24 16.01 -5.42
C LEU A 241 7.05 15.23 -4.86
N THR A 242 6.04 15.92 -4.31
CA THR A 242 4.78 15.31 -3.87
C THR A 242 4.14 14.45 -4.95
N ALA A 243 4.06 14.95 -6.18
CA ALA A 243 3.46 14.19 -7.27
C ALA A 243 4.34 13.01 -7.71
N LYS A 244 5.67 13.12 -7.63
CA LYS A 244 6.60 12.00 -7.88
C LYS A 244 6.44 10.90 -6.83
N GLU A 245 6.33 11.26 -5.55
CA GLU A 245 6.10 10.33 -4.43
C GLU A 245 4.77 9.58 -4.60
N GLU A 246 3.70 10.28 -4.98
CA GLU A 246 2.39 9.70 -5.23
C GLU A 246 2.36 8.79 -6.46
N LEU A 247 3.01 9.21 -7.56
CA LEU A 247 3.14 8.37 -8.75
C LEU A 247 3.93 7.09 -8.44
N LEU A 248 5.05 7.20 -7.73
CA LEU A 248 5.85 6.05 -7.31
C LEU A 248 5.02 5.07 -6.46
N GLN A 249 4.25 5.58 -5.50
CA GLN A 249 3.39 4.75 -4.68
C GLN A 249 2.30 4.03 -5.49
N ALA A 250 1.68 4.70 -6.46
CA ALA A 250 0.68 4.11 -7.34
C ALA A 250 1.27 2.98 -8.19
N LEU A 251 2.39 3.25 -8.86
CA LEU A 251 3.10 2.27 -9.70
C LEU A 251 3.56 1.05 -8.91
N ARG A 252 4.15 1.27 -7.71
CA ARG A 252 4.52 0.21 -6.78
C ARG A 252 3.33 -0.67 -6.42
N THR A 253 2.20 -0.05 -6.04
CA THR A 253 0.99 -0.80 -5.68
C THR A 253 0.49 -1.65 -6.85
N HIS A 254 0.50 -1.13 -8.08
CA HIS A 254 0.11 -1.89 -9.26
C HIS A 254 1.01 -3.11 -9.52
N LEU A 255 2.34 -2.95 -9.41
CA LEU A 255 3.27 -4.07 -9.54
C LEU A 255 3.06 -5.13 -8.47
N ILE A 256 2.90 -4.73 -7.20
CA ILE A 256 2.67 -5.67 -6.10
C ILE A 256 1.38 -6.47 -6.34
N LEU A 257 0.31 -5.82 -6.80
CA LEU A 257 -0.95 -6.49 -7.13
C LEU A 257 -0.81 -7.42 -8.34
N HIS A 258 -0.02 -7.02 -9.34
CA HIS A 258 0.28 -7.88 -10.48
C HIS A 258 0.98 -9.16 -10.04
N VAL A 259 2.06 -9.05 -9.27
CA VAL A 259 2.79 -10.22 -8.70
C VAL A 259 1.86 -11.08 -7.86
N ALA A 260 1.03 -10.46 -7.02
CA ALA A 260 0.07 -11.18 -6.20
C ALA A 260 -0.86 -12.04 -7.06
N ARG A 261 -1.43 -11.48 -8.12
CA ARG A 261 -2.36 -12.18 -9.02
C ARG A 261 -1.68 -13.25 -9.84
N THR A 262 -0.53 -12.94 -10.46
CA THR A 262 0.21 -13.85 -11.33
C THR A 262 0.64 -15.12 -10.57
N HIS A 263 0.98 -14.99 -9.29
CA HIS A 263 1.43 -16.13 -8.47
C HIS A 263 0.37 -16.66 -7.49
N GLY A 264 -0.89 -16.21 -7.60
CA GLY A 264 -2.02 -16.72 -6.82
C GLY A 264 -1.98 -16.40 -5.33
N TYR A 265 -1.44 -15.25 -4.94
CA TYR A 265 -1.52 -14.71 -3.58
C TYR A 265 -2.85 -13.97 -3.39
N SER A 266 -3.68 -14.43 -2.46
CA SER A 266 -4.98 -13.80 -2.16
C SER A 266 -4.86 -12.61 -1.19
N LYS A 267 -3.73 -12.51 -0.48
CA LYS A 267 -3.46 -11.45 0.51
C LYS A 267 -2.08 -10.84 0.31
N VAL A 268 -1.97 -9.55 0.55
CA VAL A 268 -0.68 -8.83 0.59
C VAL A 268 -0.49 -8.21 1.97
N MET A 269 0.56 -8.56 2.71
CA MET A 269 0.94 -7.88 3.95
C MET A 269 1.88 -6.71 3.67
N THR A 270 1.60 -5.54 4.24
CA THR A 270 2.50 -4.37 4.20
C THR A 270 3.06 -4.04 5.58
N GLY A 271 4.32 -3.56 5.60
CA GLY A 271 5.01 -3.13 6.81
C GLY A 271 4.57 -1.78 7.36
N ASP A 272 3.30 -1.40 7.17
CA ASP A 272 2.75 -0.10 7.59
C ASP A 272 2.67 -0.03 9.12
N SER A 273 3.61 0.69 9.73
CA SER A 273 3.65 0.91 11.18
C SER A 273 2.59 1.94 11.63
N CYS A 274 2.21 1.94 12.90
CA CYS A 274 1.30 2.92 13.50
C CYS A 274 1.73 4.37 13.20
N THR A 275 3.03 4.67 13.33
CA THR A 275 3.58 6.00 13.03
C THR A 275 3.46 6.33 11.54
N ARG A 276 3.79 5.38 10.64
CA ARG A 276 3.68 5.57 9.19
C ARG A 276 2.22 5.77 8.76
N LEU A 277 1.28 5.05 9.39
CA LEU A 277 -0.15 5.22 9.15
C LEU A 277 -0.67 6.58 9.63
N ALA A 278 -0.22 7.09 10.78
CA ALA A 278 -0.56 8.43 11.24
C ALA A 278 -0.04 9.52 10.27
N ILE A 279 1.20 9.39 9.78
CA ILE A 279 1.76 10.29 8.76
C ILE A 279 0.95 10.19 7.46
N LYS A 280 0.65 8.97 7.00
CA LYS A 280 -0.14 8.72 5.78
C LYS A 280 -1.54 9.31 5.89
N LEU A 281 -2.18 9.22 7.06
CA LEU A 281 -3.49 9.84 7.33
C LEU A 281 -3.42 11.36 7.13
N MET A 282 -2.48 12.03 7.81
CA MET A 282 -2.36 13.50 7.72
C MET A 282 -1.96 13.96 6.32
N THR A 283 -1.07 13.21 5.66
CA THR A 283 -0.69 13.46 4.26
C THR A 283 -1.90 13.33 3.35
N SER A 284 -2.68 12.26 3.48
CA SER A 284 -3.86 12.02 2.64
C SER A 284 -4.96 13.06 2.90
N LEU A 285 -5.11 13.53 4.14
CA LEU A 285 -5.98 14.66 4.48
C LEU A 285 -5.52 15.96 3.79
N ALA A 286 -4.23 16.29 3.89
CA ALA A 286 -3.65 17.48 3.25
C ALA A 286 -3.76 17.44 1.71
N LEU A 287 -3.71 16.25 1.12
CA LEU A 287 -3.89 16.03 -0.32
C LEU A 287 -5.36 15.93 -0.75
N GLY A 288 -6.32 16.07 0.17
CA GLY A 288 -7.76 16.03 -0.15
C GLY A 288 -8.34 14.64 -0.40
N ARG A 289 -7.65 13.56 0.00
CA ARG A 289 -8.11 12.17 -0.17
C ARG A 289 -9.06 11.67 0.92
N GLY A 290 -9.86 12.56 1.49
CA GLY A 290 -10.75 12.29 2.62
C GLY A 290 -11.68 11.08 2.42
N ALA A 291 -12.24 10.93 1.22
CA ALA A 291 -13.20 9.89 0.88
C ALA A 291 -12.66 8.45 0.98
N PHE A 292 -11.32 8.27 0.89
CA PHE A 292 -10.70 6.94 0.85
C PHE A 292 -9.86 6.61 2.09
N LEU A 293 -9.83 7.50 3.09
CA LEU A 293 -8.99 7.35 4.29
C LEU A 293 -9.25 6.05 5.04
N ALA A 294 -10.51 5.64 5.17
CA ALA A 294 -10.87 4.39 5.85
C ALA A 294 -10.20 3.16 5.21
N TRP A 295 -10.00 3.17 3.89
CA TRP A 295 -9.29 2.12 3.15
C TRP A 295 -7.77 2.23 3.31
N ASP A 296 -7.25 3.46 3.26
CA ASP A 296 -5.83 3.74 3.29
C ASP A 296 -5.17 3.49 4.65
N THR A 297 -5.92 3.64 5.75
CA THR A 297 -5.43 3.53 7.14
C THR A 297 -6.00 2.35 7.94
N GLY A 298 -7.06 1.71 7.45
CA GLY A 298 -7.68 0.54 8.08
C GLY A 298 -6.77 -0.70 8.12
N PHE A 299 -7.24 -1.77 8.78
CA PHE A 299 -6.50 -3.05 8.79
C PHE A 299 -6.33 -3.60 7.37
N SER A 300 -7.43 -3.57 6.61
CA SER A 300 -7.53 -4.15 5.28
C SER A 300 -7.98 -3.12 4.25
N ASP A 301 -7.47 -3.30 3.04
CA ASP A 301 -7.89 -2.61 1.83
C ASP A 301 -8.39 -3.64 0.81
N GLU A 302 -9.71 -3.73 0.68
CA GLU A 302 -10.39 -4.65 -0.24
C GLU A 302 -10.78 -3.98 -1.57
N ARG A 303 -10.26 -2.78 -1.89
CA ARG A 303 -10.62 -2.07 -3.14
C ARG A 303 -10.28 -2.86 -4.40
N HIS A 304 -9.32 -3.79 -4.31
CA HIS A 304 -8.85 -4.61 -5.42
C HIS A 304 -9.69 -5.88 -5.64
N GLY A 305 -10.51 -6.29 -4.66
CA GLY A 305 -11.40 -7.44 -4.77
C GLY A 305 -10.70 -8.76 -4.47
N ASP A 306 -10.12 -9.40 -5.48
CA ASP A 306 -9.46 -10.71 -5.39
C ASP A 306 -8.25 -10.73 -4.43
N VAL A 307 -7.52 -9.62 -4.37
CA VAL A 307 -6.37 -9.45 -3.49
C VAL A 307 -6.67 -8.44 -2.39
N VAL A 308 -6.58 -8.86 -1.13
CA VAL A 308 -6.77 -7.95 0.02
C VAL A 308 -5.42 -7.55 0.60
N VAL A 309 -5.16 -6.25 0.66
CA VAL A 309 -3.95 -5.72 1.33
C VAL A 309 -4.23 -5.59 2.82
N VAL A 310 -3.37 -6.12 3.67
CA VAL A 310 -3.50 -6.12 5.13
C VAL A 310 -2.28 -5.50 5.82
N ARG A 311 -2.50 -4.88 6.97
CA ARG A 311 -1.49 -4.06 7.69
C ARG A 311 -1.24 -4.59 9.10
N PRO A 312 -0.47 -5.68 9.26
CA PRO A 312 -0.30 -6.31 10.58
C PRO A 312 0.57 -5.50 11.56
N MET A 313 1.46 -4.65 11.05
CA MET A 313 2.34 -3.78 11.87
C MET A 313 1.65 -2.51 12.39
N ARG A 314 0.34 -2.37 12.15
CA ARG A 314 -0.44 -1.15 12.39
C ARG A 314 -0.50 -0.67 13.84
N GLU A 315 -0.22 -1.57 14.79
CA GLU A 315 -0.15 -1.24 16.21
C GLU A 315 1.28 -0.92 16.67
N HIS A 316 2.32 -1.15 15.86
CA HIS A 316 3.72 -0.90 16.23
C HIS A 316 4.18 0.51 15.84
N THR A 317 4.78 1.24 16.77
CA THR A 317 5.42 2.54 16.51
C THR A 317 6.81 2.35 15.89
N LEU A 318 7.32 3.36 15.17
CA LEU A 318 8.70 3.31 14.64
C LEU A 318 9.75 3.16 15.74
N LYS A 319 9.52 3.73 16.93
CA LYS A 319 10.41 3.56 18.09
C LYS A 319 10.47 2.10 18.56
N GLU A 320 9.31 1.43 18.67
CA GLU A 320 9.25 0.00 18.99
C GLU A 320 9.92 -0.86 17.91
N VAL A 321 9.68 -0.57 16.63
CA VAL A 321 10.32 -1.27 15.50
C VAL A 321 11.85 -1.13 15.58
N ALA A 322 12.36 0.09 15.79
CA ALA A 322 13.79 0.34 15.88
C ALA A 322 14.43 -0.44 17.04
N PHE A 323 13.81 -0.42 18.22
CA PHE A 323 14.33 -1.18 19.36
C PHE A 323 14.27 -2.68 19.15
N TYR A 324 13.18 -3.22 18.58
CA TYR A 324 13.08 -4.64 18.28
C TYR A 324 14.16 -5.07 17.30
N ASN A 325 14.29 -4.34 16.19
CA ASN A 325 15.29 -4.67 15.17
C ASN A 325 16.71 -4.62 15.74
N HIS A 326 17.02 -3.65 16.59
CA HIS A 326 18.32 -3.55 17.24
C HIS A 326 18.57 -4.69 18.24
N LEU A 327 17.63 -4.96 19.16
CA LEU A 327 17.79 -5.96 20.23
C LEU A 327 17.81 -7.41 19.74
N PHE A 328 17.20 -7.66 18.59
CA PHE A 328 17.07 -9.00 18.00
C PHE A 328 17.77 -9.13 16.64
N ALA A 329 18.64 -8.17 16.30
CA ALA A 329 19.47 -8.18 15.09
C ALA A 329 18.69 -8.46 13.79
N VAL A 330 17.52 -7.85 13.64
CA VAL A 330 16.72 -7.97 12.42
C VAL A 330 17.42 -7.22 11.29
N PRO A 331 17.77 -7.89 10.18
CA PRO A 331 18.50 -7.25 9.09
C PRO A 331 17.63 -6.23 8.34
N SER A 332 18.22 -5.09 7.99
CA SER A 332 17.58 -4.06 7.17
C SER A 332 18.59 -3.46 6.21
N VAL A 333 18.14 -3.15 5.00
CA VAL A 333 18.94 -2.53 3.94
C VAL A 333 18.44 -1.11 3.77
N PHE A 334 19.37 -0.16 3.73
CA PHE A 334 19.04 1.21 3.38
C PHE A 334 18.91 1.33 1.86
N THR A 335 17.72 1.68 1.39
CA THR A 335 17.45 1.99 -0.02
C THR A 335 17.08 3.46 -0.12
N PRO A 336 17.83 4.27 -0.90
CA PRO A 336 17.47 5.66 -1.14
C PRO A 336 16.06 5.77 -1.75
N ALA A 337 15.20 6.57 -1.13
CA ALA A 337 13.92 7.01 -1.66
C ALA A 337 14.04 8.38 -2.36
N LEU A 338 13.01 8.79 -3.11
CA LEU A 338 12.92 10.08 -3.82
C LEU A 338 13.15 11.30 -2.92
N ASP A 339 12.80 11.18 -1.64
CA ASP A 339 12.87 12.24 -0.64
C ASP A 339 14.11 12.14 0.26
N THR A 340 15.05 11.25 -0.07
CA THR A 340 16.30 11.08 0.68
C THR A 340 17.12 12.35 0.62
N LYS A 341 17.48 12.90 1.78
CA LYS A 341 18.17 14.20 1.93
C LYS A 341 17.38 15.41 1.38
N ALA A 342 16.09 15.26 1.08
CA ALA A 342 15.25 16.39 0.71
C ALA A 342 14.95 17.27 1.94
N PRO A 343 14.80 18.60 1.79
CA PRO A 343 14.45 19.47 2.89
C PRO A 343 13.02 19.18 3.40
N GLU A 344 12.73 19.52 4.66
CA GLU A 344 11.43 19.29 5.32
C GLU A 344 10.24 19.81 4.51
N LYS A 345 10.42 20.94 3.80
CA LYS A 345 9.37 21.60 3.00
C LYS A 345 9.37 21.18 1.52
N ALA A 346 10.14 20.16 1.13
CA ALA A 346 10.27 19.73 -0.27
C ALA A 346 8.97 19.10 -0.83
N SER A 347 8.24 18.38 0.02
CA SER A 347 6.98 17.73 -0.33
C SER A 347 6.00 17.76 0.83
N ILE A 348 4.72 17.53 0.52
CA ILE A 348 3.68 17.37 1.54
C ILE A 348 3.98 16.14 2.41
N HIS A 349 4.54 15.08 1.83
CA HIS A 349 4.92 13.87 2.57
C HIS A 349 5.99 14.19 3.63
N ARG A 350 7.08 14.87 3.24
CA ARG A 350 8.15 15.28 4.16
C ARG A 350 7.66 16.25 5.21
N LEU A 351 6.85 17.23 4.83
CA LEU A 351 6.30 18.21 5.75
C LEU A 351 5.41 17.54 6.80
N MET A 352 4.53 16.63 6.38
CA MET A 352 3.62 15.91 7.29
C MET A 352 4.36 14.91 8.18
N GLU A 353 5.42 14.25 7.66
CA GLU A 353 6.28 13.40 8.47
C GLU A 353 6.96 14.21 9.57
N ALA A 354 7.64 15.30 9.21
CA ALA A 354 8.35 16.13 10.19
C ALA A 354 7.40 16.78 11.20
N PHE A 355 6.23 17.25 10.75
CA PHE A 355 5.17 17.76 11.63
C PHE A 355 4.73 16.69 12.64
N MET A 356 4.41 15.47 12.18
CA MET A 356 3.93 14.40 13.06
C MET A 356 5.01 13.95 14.05
N LEU A 357 6.26 13.82 13.60
CA LEU A 357 7.38 13.42 14.46
C LEU A 357 7.71 14.50 15.50
N ARG A 358 7.70 15.78 15.11
CA ARG A 358 7.89 16.91 16.04
C ARG A 358 6.76 16.99 17.07
N LEU A 359 5.52 16.78 16.65
CA LEU A 359 4.37 16.79 17.55
C LEU A 359 4.40 15.60 18.53
N GLN A 360 4.87 14.44 18.08
CA GLN A 360 5.05 13.25 18.91
C GLN A 360 6.15 13.42 19.97
N ASP A 361 7.20 14.18 19.66
CA ASP A 361 8.28 14.47 20.61
C ASP A 361 7.79 15.32 21.79
N GLN A 362 6.98 16.34 21.49
CA GLN A 362 6.35 17.20 22.50
C GLN A 362 5.22 16.49 23.25
N PHE A 363 4.47 15.62 22.56
CA PHE A 363 3.30 14.93 23.09
C PHE A 363 3.35 13.43 22.76
N PRO A 364 3.86 12.57 23.68
CA PRO A 364 4.12 11.15 23.42
C PRO A 364 2.91 10.27 23.03
N SER A 365 1.68 10.79 23.17
CA SER A 365 0.45 10.09 22.81
C SER A 365 -0.11 10.48 21.42
N THR A 366 0.49 11.45 20.74
CA THR A 366 -0.01 12.03 19.48
C THR A 366 -0.27 10.97 18.43
N VAL A 367 0.74 10.17 18.08
CA VAL A 367 0.63 9.15 17.03
C VAL A 367 -0.50 8.17 17.36
N SER A 368 -0.58 7.70 18.61
CA SER A 368 -1.66 6.79 19.02
C SER A 368 -3.04 7.43 18.96
N THR A 369 -3.18 8.71 19.32
CA THR A 369 -4.47 9.41 19.31
C THR A 369 -4.95 9.64 17.88
N VAL A 370 -4.08 10.14 17.00
CA VAL A 370 -4.36 10.33 15.57
C VAL A 370 -4.75 9.00 14.95
N TYR A 371 -3.99 7.96 15.25
CA TYR A 371 -4.23 6.64 14.75
C TYR A 371 -5.57 6.03 15.21
N ARG A 372 -5.85 6.05 16.52
CA ARG A 372 -7.13 5.58 17.10
C ARG A 372 -8.32 6.36 16.56
N THR A 373 -8.14 7.62 16.20
CA THR A 373 -9.16 8.42 15.54
C THR A 373 -9.43 7.92 14.12
N SER A 374 -8.39 7.56 13.38
CA SER A 374 -8.53 6.96 12.04
C SER A 374 -9.27 5.63 12.04
N GLU A 375 -9.20 4.84 13.13
CA GLU A 375 -9.95 3.58 13.24
C GLU A 375 -11.46 3.75 13.34
N LYS A 376 -11.93 4.95 13.71
CA LYS A 376 -13.36 5.27 13.78
C LYS A 376 -13.93 5.62 12.41
N LEU A 377 -13.09 5.79 11.39
CA LEU A 377 -13.53 6.05 10.03
C LEU A 377 -14.13 4.76 9.45
N VAL A 378 -15.37 4.85 9.00
CA VAL A 378 -16.08 3.74 8.40
C VAL A 378 -15.85 3.76 6.89
N LYS A 379 -15.59 2.59 6.29
CA LYS A 379 -15.60 2.44 4.85
C LYS A 379 -17.00 2.79 4.36
N ALA A 380 -17.15 3.81 3.51
CA ALA A 380 -18.45 4.14 2.93
C ALA A 380 -19.09 2.85 2.39
N PRO A 381 -20.36 2.53 2.76
CA PRO A 381 -21.04 1.38 2.23
C PRO A 381 -20.92 1.40 0.70
N ARG A 382 -20.70 0.23 0.09
CA ARG A 382 -21.10 0.08 -1.32
C ARG A 382 -22.61 0.25 -1.29
N ASP A 383 -23.12 1.47 -1.50
CA ASP A 383 -24.56 1.69 -1.57
C ASP A 383 -25.16 0.66 -2.51
N GLY A 384 -26.17 -0.02 -2.00
CA GLY A 384 -26.60 -1.33 -2.47
C GLY A 384 -26.97 -1.36 -3.94
N CYS A 385 -26.51 -2.40 -4.62
CA CYS A 385 -27.27 -3.25 -5.53
C CYS A 385 -26.29 -4.15 -6.26
N ALA A 386 -26.51 -5.47 -6.18
CA ALA A 386 -25.92 -6.47 -7.06
C ALA A 386 -26.38 -6.32 -8.55
N ALA A 387 -26.73 -5.10 -8.98
CA ALA A 387 -27.32 -4.81 -10.28
C ALA A 387 -26.74 -3.58 -11.00
N SER A 388 -25.88 -2.77 -10.36
CA SER A 388 -25.23 -1.64 -11.03
C SER A 388 -23.76 -1.95 -11.32
N PRO A 389 -23.26 -1.73 -12.55
CA PRO A 389 -21.84 -1.90 -12.84
C PRO A 389 -21.04 -0.95 -11.95
N PRO A 390 -19.88 -1.38 -11.42
CA PRO A 390 -19.05 -0.53 -10.59
C PRO A 390 -18.74 0.77 -11.35
N GLY A 391 -18.98 1.90 -10.69
CA GLY A 391 -18.71 3.23 -11.25
C GLY A 391 -17.25 3.39 -11.69
N PRO A 392 -16.96 4.42 -12.51
CA PRO A 392 -15.62 4.65 -13.02
C PRO A 392 -14.61 4.76 -11.86
N ARG A 393 -13.41 4.19 -12.05
CA ARG A 393 -12.32 4.19 -11.06
C ARG A 393 -11.12 4.96 -11.60
N CYS A 394 -10.36 5.55 -10.68
CA CYS A 394 -9.08 6.16 -11.01
C CYS A 394 -8.09 5.09 -11.47
N LEU A 395 -7.47 5.27 -12.63
CA LEU A 395 -6.49 4.32 -13.17
C LEU A 395 -5.16 4.32 -12.41
N LEU A 396 -4.93 5.26 -11.49
CA LEU A 396 -3.71 5.35 -10.68
C LEU A 396 -3.89 4.79 -9.27
N CYS A 397 -5.01 5.10 -8.62
CA CYS A 397 -5.23 4.72 -7.22
C CYS A 397 -6.39 3.75 -7.01
N MET A 398 -7.10 3.36 -8.07
CA MET A 398 -8.24 2.43 -8.04
C MET A 398 -9.43 2.85 -7.19
N CYS A 399 -9.39 4.06 -6.62
CA CYS A 399 -10.48 4.70 -5.92
C CYS A 399 -11.67 4.96 -6.85
N ALA A 400 -12.88 4.82 -6.32
CA ALA A 400 -14.09 5.18 -7.04
C ALA A 400 -14.07 6.67 -7.40
N LEU A 401 -14.45 7.02 -8.62
CA LEU A 401 -14.59 8.41 -9.02
C LEU A 401 -16.03 8.84 -8.76
N ASP A 402 -16.17 9.92 -8.01
CA ASP A 402 -17.45 10.59 -7.83
C ASP A 402 -17.70 11.47 -9.05
N ILE A 403 -18.21 10.84 -10.11
CA ILE A 403 -18.66 11.53 -11.32
C ILE A 403 -20.16 11.67 -11.18
N ASP A 404 -20.61 12.80 -10.63
CA ASP A 404 -22.00 13.22 -10.70
C ASP A 404 -22.43 13.31 -12.18
N THR A 405 -23.01 12.24 -12.73
CA THR A 405 -23.56 12.24 -14.08
C THR A 405 -24.75 13.20 -14.23
N ALA A 406 -25.26 13.78 -13.13
CA ALA A 406 -26.32 14.78 -13.13
C ALA A 406 -25.84 16.19 -13.54
N GLY A 407 -24.55 16.51 -13.42
CA GLY A 407 -24.01 17.83 -13.78
C GLY A 407 -23.78 18.05 -15.29
N ALA A 408 -23.72 16.97 -16.07
CA ALA A 408 -23.44 17.04 -17.51
C ALA A 408 -24.67 17.38 -18.36
N ALA A 409 -25.89 17.27 -17.82
CA ALA A 409 -27.13 17.59 -18.53
C ALA A 409 -27.49 19.09 -18.50
N LEU A 410 -26.86 19.90 -17.62
CA LEU A 410 -27.14 21.32 -17.48
C LEU A 410 -26.28 22.23 -18.39
N LEU A 411 -25.37 21.68 -19.20
CA LEU A 411 -24.53 22.46 -20.12
C LEU A 411 -25.10 22.59 -21.54
N SER A 412 -26.37 22.21 -21.77
CA SER A 412 -27.02 22.43 -23.08
C SER A 412 -27.73 23.78 -23.21
N GLN A 413 -27.75 24.64 -22.18
CA GLN A 413 -28.32 25.98 -22.28
C GLN A 413 -27.36 27.06 -21.77
N GLY A 414 -26.68 27.69 -22.74
CA GLY A 414 -26.19 29.08 -22.75
C GLY A 414 -25.57 29.68 -21.48
N GLY A 415 -24.23 29.70 -21.41
CA GLY A 415 -23.45 30.62 -20.56
C GLY A 415 -21.94 30.34 -20.67
N PRO A 416 -21.06 31.36 -20.64
CA PRO A 416 -19.63 31.15 -20.85
C PRO A 416 -18.99 30.48 -19.62
N PRO A 417 -18.15 29.44 -19.79
CA PRO A 417 -17.56 28.74 -18.65
C PRO A 417 -16.35 29.49 -18.09
N SER A 418 -16.33 29.68 -16.76
CA SER A 418 -15.13 30.00 -16.00
C SER A 418 -14.21 28.77 -15.91
N LEU A 419 -12.89 29.00 -15.93
CA LEU A 419 -11.87 27.95 -15.94
C LEU A 419 -12.02 26.99 -14.77
N ARG A 420 -12.51 25.77 -15.04
CA ARG A 420 -12.28 24.59 -14.21
C ARG A 420 -11.46 23.58 -15.02
N HIS A 421 -10.43 23.04 -14.37
CA HIS A 421 -9.48 22.10 -14.96
C HIS A 421 -10.20 20.93 -15.63
N ARG A 422 -9.97 20.76 -16.94
CA ARG A 422 -10.45 19.61 -17.73
C ARG A 422 -9.73 18.35 -17.25
N ALA A 423 -10.45 17.43 -16.61
CA ALA A 423 -9.99 16.06 -16.48
C ALA A 423 -10.09 15.37 -17.86
N ALA A 424 -8.95 15.05 -18.46
CA ALA A 424 -8.91 14.25 -19.68
C ALA A 424 -9.27 12.80 -19.34
N VAL A 425 -10.44 12.35 -19.75
CA VAL A 425 -10.84 10.94 -19.67
C VAL A 425 -10.20 10.21 -20.85
N LEU A 426 -9.11 9.48 -20.60
CA LEU A 426 -8.57 8.50 -21.55
C LEU A 426 -9.53 7.30 -21.60
N ARG A 427 -10.40 7.27 -22.62
CA ARG A 427 -11.14 6.05 -23.01
C ARG A 427 -10.20 5.18 -23.84
N LEU A 428 -10.01 3.93 -23.41
CA LEU A 428 -9.42 2.90 -24.27
C LEU A 428 -10.35 2.65 -25.48
N PRO A 429 -9.81 2.41 -26.69
CA PRO A 429 -10.61 1.98 -27.83
C PRO A 429 -11.26 0.62 -27.53
N ARG A 430 -12.55 0.49 -27.84
CA ARG A 430 -13.23 -0.80 -27.84
C ARG A 430 -12.81 -1.55 -29.10
N GLU A 431 -12.17 -2.70 -28.95
CA GLU A 431 -11.96 -3.65 -30.04
C GLU A 431 -13.10 -4.68 -30.10
N HIS A 432 -13.50 -5.01 -31.33
CA HIS A 432 -14.42 -6.05 -31.80
C HIS A 432 -15.94 -5.85 -31.76
N GLU A 433 -16.49 -5.41 -32.91
CA GLU A 433 -17.47 -6.13 -33.74
C GLU A 433 -17.05 -5.87 -35.20
N GLY A 434 -16.71 -6.84 -36.06
CA GLY A 434 -17.60 -7.84 -36.66
C GLY A 434 -17.78 -7.50 -38.15
N LEU A 435 -17.19 -8.30 -39.05
CA LEU A 435 -17.17 -8.14 -40.51
C LEU A 435 -18.54 -7.89 -41.17
N ALA A 436 -18.61 -6.94 -42.12
CA ALA A 436 -19.53 -6.98 -43.26
C ALA A 436 -18.94 -6.24 -44.48
N LEU A 437 -18.99 -6.89 -45.64
CA LEU A 437 -18.44 -6.49 -46.95
C LEU A 437 -19.21 -5.32 -47.62
N PRO A 438 -18.62 -4.59 -48.60
CA PRO A 438 -19.22 -3.39 -49.19
C PRO A 438 -20.15 -3.69 -50.37
N GLY A 439 -21.30 -3.02 -50.42
CA GLY A 439 -22.18 -2.92 -51.59
C GLY A 439 -22.04 -1.57 -52.33
N PRO A 440 -22.39 -1.49 -53.62
CA PRO A 440 -21.95 -0.42 -54.53
C PRO A 440 -22.83 0.85 -54.48
N PRO A 441 -22.36 1.99 -55.06
CA PRO A 441 -23.06 3.27 -54.97
C PRO A 441 -24.15 3.40 -56.04
N ALA A 442 -25.25 4.08 -55.70
CA ALA A 442 -26.29 4.48 -56.64
C ALA A 442 -26.50 6.01 -56.63
N THR A 443 -26.70 6.52 -57.83
CA THR A 443 -26.72 7.90 -58.32
C THR A 443 -27.96 8.73 -58.00
N LEU A 444 -27.71 10.05 -57.83
CA LEU A 444 -28.48 11.26 -58.18
C LEU A 444 -29.98 11.17 -58.47
N HIS A 445 -30.75 12.09 -57.85
CA HIS A 445 -31.84 12.81 -58.54
C HIS A 445 -32.02 14.25 -58.01
N LEU A 446 -31.97 15.21 -58.95
CA LEU A 446 -32.38 16.61 -58.82
C LEU A 446 -33.92 16.74 -58.90
N GLY A 447 -34.49 17.71 -58.19
CA GLY A 447 -35.90 18.12 -58.33
C GLY A 447 -36.20 19.55 -57.84
N ARG A 448 -36.13 20.49 -58.80
CA ARG A 448 -36.86 21.77 -59.00
C ARG A 448 -37.49 22.56 -57.83
N GLY A 449 -37.20 23.88 -57.82
CA GLY A 449 -37.79 24.95 -56.98
C GLY A 449 -39.25 25.33 -57.32
N PRO A 450 -39.77 26.48 -56.84
CA PRO A 450 -39.43 27.78 -57.46
C PRO A 450 -39.34 29.01 -56.52
N ALA A 451 -38.75 30.10 -57.02
CA ALA A 451 -38.89 31.50 -56.58
C ALA A 451 -39.98 32.20 -57.46
N PRO A 452 -40.49 33.45 -57.25
CA PRO A 452 -39.72 34.68 -56.93
C PRO A 452 -40.42 35.85 -56.13
N GLN A 453 -39.58 36.76 -55.56
CA GLN A 453 -39.58 38.26 -55.57
C GLN A 453 -40.80 39.15 -55.14
N PRO A 454 -40.67 40.50 -54.95
CA PRO A 454 -39.55 41.36 -54.47
C PRO A 454 -39.98 42.64 -53.64
N GLU A 455 -38.99 43.53 -53.41
CA GLU A 455 -39.03 45.01 -53.26
C GLU A 455 -39.27 45.72 -51.90
N GLY A 456 -38.45 46.76 -51.65
CA GLY A 456 -38.68 47.78 -50.63
C GLY A 456 -37.43 48.50 -50.09
N LEU A 457 -36.87 49.44 -50.86
CA LEU A 457 -35.77 50.35 -50.52
C LEU A 457 -36.33 51.68 -49.96
N HIS A 458 -35.75 52.30 -48.91
CA HIS A 458 -35.68 53.77 -48.65
C HIS A 458 -34.96 54.03 -47.30
N ARG A 459 -33.72 54.55 -47.28
CA ARG A 459 -33.25 55.96 -47.18
C ARG A 459 -33.47 56.70 -45.83
N ALA A 460 -32.35 56.86 -45.11
CA ALA A 460 -31.75 58.09 -44.53
C ALA A 460 -32.60 59.14 -43.77
N ALA A 461 -32.19 59.46 -42.53
CA ALA A 461 -31.82 60.82 -42.08
C ALA A 461 -31.32 60.83 -40.62
N ASP A 462 -30.27 61.63 -40.39
CA ASP A 462 -29.50 61.98 -39.19
C ASP A 462 -30.21 63.15 -38.41
N PRO A 463 -29.57 63.96 -37.54
CA PRO A 463 -28.91 63.78 -36.22
C PRO A 463 -29.53 64.67 -35.10
N GLY A 464 -29.04 64.61 -33.85
CA GLY A 464 -29.18 65.73 -32.88
C GLY A 464 -29.21 65.44 -31.36
N VAL A 465 -28.05 65.21 -30.73
CA VAL A 465 -27.33 66.05 -29.71
C VAL A 465 -28.17 67.04 -28.85
N PRO A 466 -27.77 67.49 -27.63
CA PRO A 466 -27.18 66.84 -26.43
C PRO A 466 -27.88 67.26 -25.10
N GLY A 467 -27.38 66.77 -23.96
CA GLY A 467 -27.65 67.32 -22.61
C GLY A 467 -26.89 66.57 -21.54
#